data_AF-A0A2M9EUK8-F1
#
_entry.id   AF-A0A2M9EUK8-F1
#
_cell.length_a   1.000
_cell.length_b   1.000
_cell.length_c   1.000
_cell.angle_alpha   90.00
_cell.angle_beta   90.00
_cell.angle_gamma   90.00
#
_symmetry.space_group_name_H-M   'P 1'
#
loop_
_entity.id
_entity.type
_entity.pdbx_description
1 polymer ?
#
loop_
_entity_poly.entity_id
_entity_poly.type
_entity_poly.pdbx_seq_one_letter_code
_entity_poly.pdbx_strand_id
1 'polypeptide(L)'
;MPINPDLAAHVRRLLVKHLPDGVAVNDITEKKMFGGLAFMVRGKLCVGISGRDAVEVMLRIGKAHHHAALEHEGVRTTVMKGREYLGYIDLDETAFPLLEDLLALALRHNQELSAATPRRRKQKP
;
A
#
# COMPACT_ATOMS: atom_id res chain seq x y z
N MET A 1 9.82 -15.18 -7.09
CA MET A 1 8.81 -16.07 -6.48
C MET A 1 7.43 -15.79 -7.06
N PRO A 2 6.52 -16.77 -7.15
CA PRO A 2 5.11 -16.48 -7.41
C PRO A 2 4.52 -15.65 -6.26
N ILE A 3 3.49 -14.85 -6.56
CA ILE A 3 2.75 -14.09 -5.55
C ILE A 3 2.08 -15.09 -4.60
N ASN A 4 2.19 -14.87 -3.28
CA ASN A 4 1.44 -15.65 -2.30
C ASN A 4 -0.07 -15.38 -2.45
N PRO A 5 -0.88 -16.34 -2.92
CA PRO A 5 -2.30 -16.13 -3.19
C PRO A 5 -3.12 -15.91 -1.91
N ASP A 6 -2.71 -16.52 -0.80
CA ASP A 6 -3.41 -16.40 0.49
C ASP A 6 -3.21 -15.02 1.09
N LEU A 7 -1.99 -14.48 1.00
CA LEU A 7 -1.70 -13.10 1.38
C LEU A 7 -2.50 -12.10 0.53
N ALA A 8 -2.59 -12.34 -0.78
CA ALA A 8 -3.41 -11.51 -1.67
C ALA A 8 -4.90 -11.58 -1.31
N ALA A 9 -5.43 -12.76 -1.00
CA ALA A 9 -6.80 -12.91 -0.53
C ALA A 9 -7.03 -12.23 0.83
N HIS A 10 -6.05 -12.31 1.74
CA HIS A 10 -6.12 -11.67 3.05
C HIS A 10 -6.15 -10.14 2.93
N VAL A 11 -5.24 -9.56 2.14
CA VAL A 11 -5.22 -8.11 1.87
C VAL A 11 -6.52 -7.64 1.21
N ARG A 12 -7.09 -8.40 0.27
CA ARG A 12 -8.43 -8.08 -0.30
C ARG A 12 -9.50 -7.99 0.78
N ARG A 13 -9.55 -8.97 1.69
CA ARG A 13 -10.53 -8.97 2.79
C ARG A 13 -10.33 -7.76 3.71
N LEU A 14 -9.08 -7.45 4.07
CA LEU A 14 -8.77 -6.28 4.89
C LEU A 14 -9.16 -4.97 4.22
N LEU A 15 -8.88 -4.82 2.91
CA LEU A 15 -9.30 -3.64 2.16
C LEU A 15 -10.81 -3.46 2.22
N VAL A 16 -11.59 -4.51 1.93
CA VAL A 16 -13.06 -4.46 1.97
C VAL A 16 -13.58 -4.18 3.38
N LYS A 17 -12.97 -4.79 4.42
CA LYS A 17 -13.36 -4.60 5.83
C LYS A 17 -13.16 -3.16 6.29
N HIS A 18 -12.07 -2.52 5.86
CA HIS A 18 -11.68 -1.17 6.29
C HIS A 18 -11.98 -0.09 5.25
N LEU A 19 -12.76 -0.42 4.22
CA LEU A 19 -13.15 0.56 3.21
C LEU A 19 -13.84 1.74 3.92
N PRO A 20 -13.31 2.96 3.74
CA PRO A 20 -13.87 4.10 4.42
C PRO A 20 -15.11 4.63 3.67
N ASP A 21 -15.94 5.40 4.36
CA ASP A 21 -17.23 5.85 3.83
C ASP A 21 -17.11 6.56 2.48
N GLY A 22 -18.03 6.22 1.59
CA GLY A 22 -18.09 6.75 0.22
C GLY A 22 -17.10 6.11 -0.75
N VAL A 23 -16.25 5.16 -0.34
CA VAL A 23 -15.42 4.36 -1.24
C VAL A 23 -16.14 3.03 -1.52
N ALA A 24 -16.45 2.76 -2.78
CA ALA A 24 -17.07 1.49 -3.17
C ALA A 24 -16.00 0.42 -3.39
N VAL A 25 -16.37 -0.87 -3.27
CA VAL A 25 -15.48 -1.99 -3.64
C VAL A 25 -14.99 -1.85 -5.10
N ASN A 26 -15.83 -1.31 -5.99
CA ASN A 26 -15.47 -1.05 -7.39
C ASN A 26 -14.42 0.06 -7.57
N ASP A 27 -14.13 0.86 -6.55
CA ASP A 27 -13.02 1.81 -6.56
C ASP A 27 -11.67 1.13 -6.32
N ILE A 28 -11.67 -0.14 -5.92
CA ILE A 28 -10.47 -0.96 -5.77
C ILE A 28 -10.15 -1.60 -7.13
N THR A 29 -8.94 -1.36 -7.63
CA THR A 29 -8.43 -2.02 -8.84
C THR A 29 -7.13 -2.73 -8.57
N GLU A 30 -7.00 -3.94 -9.11
CA GLU A 30 -5.79 -4.73 -9.02
C GLU A 30 -4.92 -4.55 -10.25
N LYS A 31 -3.60 -4.41 -10.04
CA LYS A 31 -2.62 -4.24 -11.12
C LYS A 31 -1.38 -5.06 -10.86
N LYS A 32 -0.90 -5.75 -11.89
CA LYS A 32 0.42 -6.41 -11.84
C LYS A 32 1.51 -5.35 -11.90
N MET A 33 2.24 -5.17 -10.81
CA MET A 33 3.36 -4.23 -10.70
C MET A 33 4.33 -4.62 -9.59
N PHE A 34 5.53 -4.05 -9.60
CA PHE A 34 6.60 -4.31 -8.61
C PHE A 34 7.02 -5.79 -8.47
N GLY A 35 6.79 -6.59 -9.51
CA GLY A 35 7.04 -8.04 -9.47
C GLY A 35 5.96 -8.83 -8.71
N GLY A 36 4.80 -8.24 -8.46
CA GLY A 36 3.67 -8.89 -7.83
C GLY A 36 2.33 -8.23 -8.16
N LEU A 37 1.48 -8.05 -7.15
CA LEU A 37 0.13 -7.50 -7.26
C LEU A 37 0.02 -6.21 -6.46
N ALA A 38 -0.56 -5.16 -7.01
CA ALA A 38 -0.89 -3.95 -6.27
C ALA A 38 -2.38 -3.64 -6.32
N PHE A 39 -2.86 -3.18 -5.18
CA PHE A 39 -4.22 -2.70 -4.96
C PHE A 39 -4.19 -1.18 -4.99
N MET A 40 -4.90 -0.65 -5.97
CA MET A 40 -5.16 0.76 -6.13
C MET A 40 -6.54 1.05 -5.58
N VAL A 41 -6.69 2.15 -4.84
CA VAL A 41 -7.99 2.68 -4.42
C VAL A 41 -8.16 4.03 -5.10
N ARG A 42 -9.28 4.23 -5.81
CA ARG A 42 -9.55 5.44 -6.62
C ARG A 42 -8.38 5.85 -7.52
N GLY A 43 -7.73 4.85 -8.12
CA GLY A 43 -6.58 5.04 -9.02
C GLY A 43 -5.26 5.43 -8.33
N LYS A 44 -5.19 5.45 -7.00
CA LYS A 44 -3.97 5.69 -6.21
C LYS A 44 -3.50 4.39 -5.54
N LEU A 45 -2.20 4.12 -5.59
CA LEU A 45 -1.61 2.95 -4.94
C LEU A 45 -1.83 3.02 -3.42
N CYS A 46 -2.39 1.95 -2.85
CA CYS A 46 -2.63 1.79 -1.42
C CYS A 46 -1.69 0.73 -0.83
N VAL A 47 -1.72 -0.48 -1.39
CA VAL A 47 -0.92 -1.61 -0.94
C VAL A 47 -0.43 -2.43 -2.13
N GLY A 48 0.79 -2.95 -2.04
CA GLY A 48 1.41 -3.87 -2.98
C GLY A 48 1.82 -5.15 -2.27
N ILE A 49 1.76 -6.27 -2.96
CA ILE A 49 2.27 -7.56 -2.54
C ILE A 49 3.36 -7.92 -3.53
N SER A 50 4.58 -8.11 -3.02
CA SER A 50 5.73 -8.42 -3.84
C SER A 50 5.94 -9.94 -3.87
N GLY A 51 6.26 -10.48 -5.06
CA GLY A 51 6.71 -11.86 -5.22
C GLY A 51 8.24 -11.99 -5.16
N ARG A 52 8.95 -11.03 -4.54
CA ARG A 52 10.42 -10.97 -4.51
C ARG A 52 10.96 -11.14 -3.09
N ASP A 53 11.83 -12.14 -2.97
CA ASP A 53 12.82 -12.61 -1.99
C ASP A 53 12.85 -12.08 -0.54
N ALA A 54 12.42 -10.85 -0.23
CA ALA A 54 12.48 -10.31 1.13
C ALA A 54 11.32 -9.36 1.51
N VAL A 55 10.56 -8.84 0.53
CA VAL A 55 9.44 -7.91 0.77
C VAL A 55 8.15 -8.62 0.43
N GLU A 56 7.26 -8.73 1.40
CA GLU A 56 5.97 -9.38 1.20
C GLU A 56 4.88 -8.36 0.91
N VAL A 57 4.83 -7.29 1.70
CA VAL A 57 3.82 -6.24 1.56
C VAL A 57 4.48 -4.86 1.54
N MET A 58 4.05 -4.00 0.62
CA MET A 58 4.42 -2.60 0.54
C MET A 58 3.17 -1.75 0.80
N LEU A 59 3.20 -0.82 1.74
CA LEU A 59 2.07 0.05 2.06
C LEU A 59 2.42 1.52 1.88
N ARG A 60 1.45 2.30 1.39
CA ARG A 60 1.56 3.76 1.29
C ARG A 60 0.85 4.44 2.46
N ILE A 61 1.53 4.52 3.60
CA ILE A 61 0.98 5.09 4.85
C ILE A 61 1.09 6.61 4.96
N GLY A 62 1.75 7.26 4.00
CA GLY A 62 1.99 8.70 4.05
C GLY A 62 3.10 9.09 5.01
N LYS A 63 3.60 10.33 4.89
CA LYS A 63 4.81 10.78 5.60
C LYS A 63 4.61 10.94 7.11
N ALA A 64 3.38 11.28 7.53
CA ALA A 64 3.06 11.56 8.93
C ALA A 64 3.25 10.34 9.84
N HIS A 65 3.03 9.13 9.31
CA HIS A 65 3.12 7.88 10.06
C HIS A 65 4.43 7.12 9.79
N HIS A 66 5.29 7.64 8.92
CA HIS A 66 6.46 6.91 8.43
C HIS A 66 7.44 6.56 9.54
N HIS A 67 7.89 7.55 10.32
CA HIS A 67 8.89 7.33 11.37
C HIS A 67 8.39 6.38 12.46
N ALA A 68 7.14 6.56 12.92
CA ALA A 68 6.55 5.68 13.92
C ALA A 68 6.45 4.23 13.41
N ALA A 69 6.11 4.02 12.15
CA ALA A 69 6.04 2.68 11.58
C ALA A 69 7.42 1.97 11.57
N LEU A 70 8.51 2.71 11.38
CA LEU A 70 9.87 2.17 11.38
C LEU A 70 10.38 1.74 12.76
N GLU A 71 9.69 2.09 13.84
CA GLU A 71 10.04 1.63 15.20
C GLU A 71 9.71 0.15 15.42
N HIS A 72 8.90 -0.43 14.53
CA HIS A 72 8.48 -1.83 14.61
C HIS A 72 9.43 -2.74 13.83
N GLU A 73 9.73 -3.90 14.44
CA GLU A 73 10.46 -4.98 13.77
C GLU A 73 9.72 -5.42 12.51
N GLY A 74 10.48 -5.74 11.46
CA GLY A 74 9.94 -6.16 10.16
C GLY A 74 9.41 -5.04 9.27
N VAL A 75 9.44 -3.77 9.73
CA VAL A 75 9.04 -2.60 8.95
C VAL A 75 10.27 -1.82 8.51
N ARG A 76 10.33 -1.49 7.21
CA ARG A 76 11.41 -0.67 6.65
C ARG A 76 10.90 0.30 5.59
N THR A 77 11.66 1.36 5.32
CA THR A 77 11.34 2.27 4.22
C THR A 77 11.42 1.54 2.90
N THR A 78 10.41 1.70 2.04
CA THR A 78 10.47 1.14 0.70
C THR A 78 11.60 1.78 -0.10
N VAL A 79 12.45 0.95 -0.70
CA VAL A 79 13.52 1.39 -1.60
C VAL A 79 13.17 0.98 -3.03
N MET A 80 13.06 1.95 -3.95
CA MET A 80 12.91 1.67 -5.38
C MET A 80 14.06 2.30 -6.16
N LYS A 81 14.76 1.49 -6.96
CA LYS A 81 15.88 1.94 -7.81
C LYS A 81 16.96 2.70 -7.01
N GLY A 82 17.29 2.20 -5.82
CA GLY A 82 18.28 2.79 -4.92
C GLY A 82 17.86 4.09 -4.24
N ARG A 83 16.56 4.43 -4.25
CA ARG A 83 16.02 5.61 -3.57
C ARG A 83 14.99 5.20 -2.54
N GLU A 84 15.08 5.79 -1.36
CA GLU A 84 14.08 5.68 -0.30
C GLU A 84 12.83 6.49 -0.63
N TYR A 85 11.66 5.89 -0.43
CA TYR A 85 10.37 6.52 -0.68
C TYR A 85 9.67 6.83 0.64
N LEU A 86 9.86 8.04 1.15
CA LEU A 86 9.20 8.47 2.38
C LEU A 86 7.67 8.45 2.24
N GLY A 87 7.00 7.83 3.20
CA GLY A 87 5.57 7.53 3.21
C GLY A 87 5.21 6.19 2.57
N TYR A 88 6.21 5.41 2.16
CA TYR A 88 6.08 4.04 1.68
C TYR A 88 6.93 3.13 2.55
N ILE A 89 6.33 2.06 3.06
CA ILE A 89 6.98 1.07 3.89
C ILE A 89 6.85 -0.32 3.28
N ASP A 90 7.86 -1.14 3.52
CA ASP A 90 7.86 -2.57 3.24
C ASP A 90 7.75 -3.33 4.56
N LEU A 91 6.95 -4.41 4.55
CA LEU A 91 6.75 -5.35 5.64
C LEU A 91 7.24 -6.73 5.20
N ASP A 92 7.92 -7.41 6.11
CA ASP A 92 8.10 -8.86 6.08
C ASP A 92 7.12 -9.55 7.04
N GLU A 93 7.20 -10.88 7.11
CA GLU A 93 6.30 -11.73 7.90
C GLU A 93 6.29 -11.36 9.40
N THR A 94 7.40 -10.85 9.95
CA THR A 94 7.49 -10.51 11.38
C THR A 94 6.58 -9.33 11.74
N ALA A 95 6.30 -8.45 10.76
CA ALA A 95 5.41 -7.31 10.91
C ALA A 95 3.95 -7.60 10.52
N PHE A 96 3.59 -8.84 10.17
CA PHE A 96 2.22 -9.17 9.77
C PHE A 96 1.15 -8.92 10.83
N PRO A 97 1.42 -9.04 12.15
CA PRO A 97 0.47 -8.59 13.17
C PRO A 97 0.07 -7.12 13.05
N LEU A 98 0.91 -6.27 12.44
CA LEU A 98 0.67 -4.84 12.23
C LEU A 98 -0.01 -4.53 10.88
N LEU A 99 -0.18 -5.53 10.01
CA LEU A 99 -0.64 -5.35 8.63
C LEU A 99 -2.00 -4.66 8.58
N GLU A 100 -2.94 -5.04 9.45
CA GLU A 100 -4.28 -4.46 9.49
C GLU A 100 -4.25 -2.96 9.84
N ASP A 101 -3.50 -2.59 10.89
CA ASP A 101 -3.38 -1.21 11.34
C ASP A 101 -2.67 -0.32 10.30
N LEU A 102 -1.57 -0.82 9.72
CA LEU A 102 -0.82 -0.11 8.69
C LEU A 102 -1.63 0.01 7.39
N LEU A 103 -2.48 -0.98 7.07
CA LEU A 103 -3.41 -0.91 5.94
C LEU A 103 -4.50 0.14 6.17
N ALA A 104 -5.03 0.25 7.39
CA ALA A 104 -5.97 1.30 7.75
C ALA A 104 -5.34 2.70 7.59
N LEU A 105 -4.08 2.89 8.00
CA LEU A 105 -3.33 4.13 7.75
C LEU A 105 -3.16 4.41 6.25
N ALA A 106 -2.85 3.37 5.47
CA ALA A 106 -2.72 3.51 4.02
C ALA A 106 -4.04 3.92 3.34
N LEU A 107 -5.18 3.35 3.78
CA LEU A 107 -6.50 3.72 3.28
C LEU A 107 -6.85 5.17 3.64
N ARG A 108 -6.62 5.58 4.88
CA ARG A 108 -6.83 6.97 5.31
C ARG A 108 -6.01 7.94 4.47
N HIS A 109 -4.72 7.66 4.28
CA HIS A 109 -3.87 8.49 3.44
C HIS A 109 -4.34 8.51 1.99
N ASN A 110 -4.85 7.39 1.46
CA ASN A 110 -5.42 7.33 0.13
C ASN A 110 -6.64 8.25 -0.03
N GLN A 111 -7.53 8.29 0.97
CA GLN A 111 -8.67 9.21 0.97
C GLN A 111 -8.24 10.68 0.92
N GLU A 112 -7.25 11.06 1.74
CA GLU A 112 -6.72 12.42 1.75
C GLU A 112 -6.17 12.82 0.37
N LEU A 113 -5.48 11.90 -0.32
CA LEU A 113 -4.97 12.12 -1.67
C LEU A 113 -6.05 12.23 -2.74
N SER A 114 -7.19 11.59 -2.53
CA SER A 114 -8.36 11.66 -3.42
C SER A 114 -9.22 12.90 -3.15
N ALA A 115 -9.28 13.37 -1.91
CA ALA A 115 -9.97 14.60 -1.52
C ALA A 115 -9.17 15.85 -1.90
N ALA A 116 -7.85 15.77 -1.89
CA ALA A 116 -6.98 16.82 -2.41
C ALA A 116 -7.21 16.97 -3.93
N THR A 117 -7.60 18.18 -4.35
CA THR A 117 -7.88 18.53 -5.75
C THR A 117 -6.77 17.98 -6.68
N PRO A 118 -7.10 17.35 -7.81
CA PRO A 118 -6.09 16.78 -8.68
C PRO A 118 -5.14 17.89 -9.14
N ARG A 119 -3.85 17.76 -8.79
CA ARG A 119 -2.81 18.52 -9.49
C ARG A 119 -2.95 18.18 -10.98
N ARG A 120 -3.33 19.20 -11.78
CA ARG A 120 -3.56 19.14 -13.22
C ARG A 120 -2.52 18.23 -13.87
N ARG A 121 -2.93 17.07 -14.38
CA ARG A 121 -2.06 16.18 -15.16
C ARG A 121 -1.67 16.98 -16.40
N LYS A 122 -0.40 17.37 -16.55
CA LYS A 122 0.11 17.88 -17.82
C LYS A 122 -0.02 16.73 -18.82
N GLN A 123 -0.98 16.82 -19.74
CA GLN A 123 -0.98 16.00 -20.95
C GLN A 123 0.34 16.28 -21.67
N LYS A 124 1.10 15.22 -21.92
CA LYS A 124 2.31 15.31 -22.74
C LYS A 124 1.82 15.45 -24.20
N PRO A 125 2.37 16.39 -24.98
CA PRO A 125 1.95 16.65 -26.36
C PRO A 125 2.13 15.43 -27.27
#